data_AF-A0A954VML4-F1
#
_entry.id   AF-A0A954VML4-F1
#
_cell.length_a   1.000
_cell.length_b   1.000
_cell.length_c   1.000
_cell.angle_alpha   90.00
_cell.angle_beta   90.00
_cell.angle_gamma   90.00
#
_symmetry.space_group_name_H-M   'P 1'
#
loop_
_entity.id
_entity.type
_entity.pdbx_description
1 polymer ?
#
loop_
_entity_poly.entity_id
_entity_poly.type
_entity_poly.pdbx_seq_one_letter_code
_entity_poly.pdbx_strand_id
1 'polypeptide(L)'
;MMVDRSAQVRDRFVALNVVGHPTSGVQYARTVLSFANLLSSLVVLAFFETGLQPVAWSAPADGPTETDSQSFNGSRAGDQREVANIPLCWCPPGRFLMGSPVHEPGHRANEAQVEVTLTKGFWMGKYEVSQRHWGKIAGDLPGIVNADVGDDFPVYSVSFPEAEKFCRQLTALAHKSSELPADWEFRLPTEAQWEYACRAGSTTAFSYGMILNEKIARFGMPYNGTPTGVPGSASSQVGSHAANSWGLHDMHGNEWEWCRDWYHAQLPGGVDPDLFHDKGTPNGDGTFSRVRRGGAWVENAEFCRSAVRLRYEPERRADHIGFRVIAFRP
;
A
#
# COMPACT_ATOMS: atom_id res chain seq x y z
N MET A 1 -13.17 1.32 61.15
CA MET A 1 -14.34 0.59 60.61
C MET A 1 -13.83 -0.35 59.53
N MET A 2 -13.60 -1.61 59.92
CA MET A 2 -13.34 -2.73 59.01
C MET A 2 -14.67 -3.19 58.42
N VAL A 3 -14.71 -3.49 57.12
CA VAL A 3 -15.52 -4.60 56.61
C VAL A 3 -14.71 -5.32 55.53
N ASP A 4 -14.14 -6.44 55.95
CA ASP A 4 -13.62 -7.55 55.17
C ASP A 4 -14.80 -8.33 54.56
N ARG A 5 -14.67 -8.77 53.31
CA ARG A 5 -15.48 -9.87 52.74
C ARG A 5 -14.62 -10.70 51.79
N SER A 6 -13.84 -11.59 52.39
CA SER A 6 -13.43 -12.86 51.80
C SER A 6 -14.54 -13.91 51.97
N ALA A 7 -14.85 -14.67 50.91
CA ALA A 7 -15.46 -16.01 51.01
C ALA A 7 -15.26 -16.78 49.69
N GLN A 8 -14.45 -17.84 49.77
CA GLN A 8 -14.37 -18.97 48.84
C GLN A 8 -15.71 -19.73 48.78
N VAL A 9 -15.90 -20.57 47.74
CA VAL A 9 -16.25 -22.01 47.88
C VAL A 9 -16.38 -22.72 46.50
N ARG A 10 -15.46 -23.69 46.31
CA ARG A 10 -15.56 -25.07 45.76
C ARG A 10 -15.95 -25.37 44.30
N ASP A 11 -14.97 -25.97 43.63
CA ASP A 11 -14.95 -27.33 43.06
C ASP A 11 -16.24 -27.96 42.53
N ARG A 12 -16.26 -28.26 41.23
CA ARG A 12 -16.75 -29.56 40.71
C ARG A 12 -15.93 -30.02 39.51
N PHE A 13 -15.11 -31.03 39.76
CA PHE A 13 -14.72 -32.05 38.78
C PHE A 13 -15.94 -32.91 38.44
N VAL A 14 -16.17 -33.19 37.15
CA VAL A 14 -16.82 -34.44 36.71
C VAL A 14 -16.01 -34.97 35.54
N ALA A 15 -15.27 -36.04 35.80
CA ALA A 15 -14.83 -36.99 34.80
C ALA A 15 -15.94 -38.03 34.60
N LEU A 16 -16.19 -38.44 33.36
CA LEU A 16 -16.75 -39.76 33.09
C LEU A 16 -15.96 -40.43 31.97
N ASN A 17 -15.53 -41.63 32.28
CA ASN A 17 -14.64 -42.51 31.54
C ASN A 17 -15.47 -43.55 30.75
N VAL A 18 -15.01 -43.88 29.53
CA VAL A 18 -14.87 -45.21 28.86
C VAL A 18 -16.17 -46.07 28.75
N VAL A 19 -16.56 -46.72 27.63
CA VAL A 19 -15.98 -47.91 26.95
C VAL A 19 -16.88 -48.24 25.73
N GLY A 20 -16.31 -48.74 24.61
CA GLY A 20 -17.01 -49.73 23.76
C GLY A 20 -16.90 -49.60 22.23
N HIS A 21 -15.89 -50.22 21.64
CA HIS A 21 -15.85 -50.74 20.24
C HIS A 21 -16.63 -52.09 20.15
N PRO A 22 -16.80 -52.82 18.99
CA PRO A 22 -16.23 -52.67 17.62
C PRO A 22 -17.21 -53.02 16.44
N THR A 23 -16.63 -53.13 15.22
CA THR A 23 -17.06 -53.84 13.96
C THR A 23 -18.07 -53.12 13.07
N SER A 24 -17.99 -53.08 11.73
CA SER A 24 -17.21 -53.72 10.66
C SER A 24 -17.44 -52.86 9.39
N GLY A 25 -16.45 -52.53 8.56
CA GLY A 25 -16.05 -53.35 7.41
C GLY A 25 -16.69 -52.83 6.10
N VAL A 26 -15.86 -52.38 5.15
CA VAL A 26 -15.86 -52.75 3.71
C VAL A 26 -14.86 -51.84 2.98
N GLN A 27 -13.88 -52.50 2.36
CA GLN A 27 -12.85 -51.98 1.48
C GLN A 27 -13.45 -51.53 0.13
N TYR A 28 -12.84 -50.53 -0.52
CA TYR A 28 -12.56 -50.61 -1.96
C TYR A 28 -11.29 -49.81 -2.29
N ALA A 29 -10.28 -50.53 -2.77
CA ALA A 29 -9.11 -50.00 -3.43
C ALA A 29 -9.37 -49.89 -4.93
N ARG A 30 -8.80 -48.89 -5.61
CA ARG A 30 -7.97 -49.09 -6.82
C ARG A 30 -7.42 -47.76 -7.37
N THR A 31 -6.10 -47.74 -7.34
CA THR A 31 -5.10 -47.06 -8.18
C THR A 31 -5.54 -46.76 -9.61
N VAL A 32 -5.19 -45.56 -10.13
CA VAL A 32 -4.99 -45.33 -11.56
C VAL A 32 -3.65 -44.62 -11.77
N LEU A 33 -2.80 -45.26 -12.56
CA LEU A 33 -1.47 -44.86 -13.00
C LEU A 33 -1.54 -44.03 -14.29
N SER A 34 -0.57 -43.13 -14.41
CA SER A 34 -0.11 -42.35 -15.57
C SER A 34 -0.07 -43.13 -16.89
N PHE A 35 -0.41 -42.47 -18.01
CA PHE A 35 0.22 -42.70 -19.32
C PHE A 35 0.18 -41.43 -20.19
N ALA A 36 1.37 -40.92 -20.50
CA ALA A 36 1.65 -40.05 -21.64
C ALA A 36 2.06 -40.93 -22.84
N ASN A 37 1.58 -40.61 -24.05
CA ASN A 37 2.12 -41.05 -25.36
C ASN A 37 1.64 -40.01 -26.40
N LEU A 38 2.50 -39.22 -27.04
CA LEU A 38 3.31 -39.54 -28.24
C LEU A 38 2.49 -40.19 -29.36
N LEU A 39 2.17 -39.37 -30.38
CA LEU A 39 1.82 -39.86 -31.72
C LEU A 39 2.66 -39.11 -32.75
N SER A 40 3.70 -39.80 -33.20
CA SER A 40 4.46 -39.57 -34.41
C SER A 40 3.72 -40.14 -35.63
N SER A 41 3.76 -39.36 -36.72
CA SER A 41 3.95 -39.76 -38.12
C SER A 41 3.17 -40.94 -38.73
N LEU A 42 2.36 -40.65 -39.76
CA LEU A 42 2.38 -41.25 -41.12
C LEU A 42 1.04 -41.00 -41.85
N VAL A 43 1.06 -40.33 -43.01
CA VAL A 43 0.60 -40.88 -44.31
C VAL A 43 1.23 -40.03 -45.42
N VAL A 44 1.77 -40.70 -46.41
CA VAL A 44 2.51 -40.21 -47.57
C VAL A 44 1.69 -40.53 -48.85
N LEU A 45 1.84 -39.65 -49.86
CA LEU A 45 1.53 -39.78 -51.30
C LEU A 45 0.13 -39.41 -51.84
N ALA A 46 0.10 -38.28 -52.57
CA ALA A 46 -0.31 -38.26 -53.98
C ALA A 46 0.40 -37.11 -54.71
N PHE A 47 1.18 -37.44 -55.75
CA PHE A 47 1.81 -36.48 -56.67
C PHE A 47 0.81 -36.04 -57.74
N PHE A 48 0.70 -34.73 -58.00
CA PHE A 48 0.41 -34.20 -59.33
C PHE A 48 1.22 -32.91 -59.56
N GLU A 49 1.77 -32.83 -60.75
CA GLU A 49 2.74 -31.87 -61.27
C GLU A 49 2.24 -30.42 -61.24
N THR A 50 2.99 -29.52 -60.59
CA THR A 50 3.20 -28.16 -61.09
C THR A 50 4.59 -27.69 -60.62
N GLY A 51 5.42 -27.23 -61.56
CA GLY A 51 6.79 -26.79 -61.31
C GLY A 51 6.88 -25.44 -60.61
N LEU A 52 6.52 -25.39 -59.33
CA LEU A 52 6.77 -24.23 -58.46
C LEU A 52 7.69 -24.66 -57.32
N GLN A 53 8.85 -24.01 -57.21
CA GLN A 53 9.73 -24.21 -56.07
C GLN A 53 9.03 -23.71 -54.80
N PRO A 54 9.12 -24.42 -53.66
CA PRO A 54 8.60 -23.92 -52.42
C PRO A 54 9.41 -22.68 -52.02
N VAL A 55 8.77 -21.51 -52.05
CA VAL A 55 9.31 -20.33 -51.37
C VAL A 55 9.30 -20.65 -49.89
N ALA A 56 10.50 -20.72 -49.29
CA ALA A 56 10.63 -20.86 -47.85
C ALA A 56 9.98 -19.64 -47.19
N TRP A 57 8.80 -19.83 -46.61
CA TRP A 57 8.23 -18.89 -45.67
C TRP A 57 9.08 -18.94 -44.41
N SER A 58 10.07 -18.07 -44.31
CA SER A 58 10.67 -17.73 -43.02
C SER A 58 9.58 -17.05 -42.20
N ALA A 59 9.11 -17.72 -41.16
CA ALA A 59 8.31 -17.07 -40.13
C ALA A 59 9.03 -15.78 -39.70
N PRO A 60 8.33 -14.64 -39.58
CA PRO A 60 8.94 -13.45 -39.01
C PRO A 60 9.47 -13.83 -37.63
N ALA A 61 10.69 -13.39 -37.33
CA ALA A 61 11.33 -13.58 -36.04
C ALA A 61 10.33 -13.26 -34.92
N ASP A 62 10.30 -14.12 -33.91
CA ASP A 62 9.47 -13.99 -32.72
C ASP A 62 9.39 -12.52 -32.30
N GLY A 63 8.18 -11.97 -32.32
CA GLY A 63 7.91 -10.70 -31.64
C GLY A 63 8.34 -10.83 -30.17
N PRO A 64 8.59 -9.71 -29.47
CA PRO A 64 9.08 -9.75 -28.10
C PRO A 64 8.19 -10.67 -27.28
N THR A 65 8.77 -11.77 -26.81
CA THR A 65 8.09 -12.76 -25.98
C THR A 65 7.54 -12.05 -24.76
N GLU A 66 6.31 -12.40 -24.40
CA GLU A 66 5.53 -11.96 -23.22
C GLU A 66 6.22 -12.19 -21.86
N THR A 67 7.49 -12.58 -21.86
CA THR A 67 8.32 -12.95 -20.71
C THR A 67 8.90 -11.76 -19.94
N ASP A 68 8.83 -10.53 -20.45
CA ASP A 68 9.47 -9.39 -19.78
C ASP A 68 8.54 -8.60 -18.84
N SER A 69 7.21 -8.74 -18.97
CA SER A 69 6.26 -8.01 -18.09
C SER A 69 6.19 -8.55 -16.66
N GLN A 70 6.78 -9.73 -16.40
CA GLN A 70 6.97 -10.26 -15.06
C GLN A 70 8.26 -9.77 -14.39
N SER A 71 9.22 -9.17 -15.11
CA SER A 71 10.55 -8.85 -14.56
C SER A 71 10.55 -7.63 -13.62
N PHE A 72 9.57 -6.73 -13.78
CA PHE A 72 9.47 -5.54 -12.94
C PHE A 72 8.54 -5.69 -11.72
N ASN A 73 7.54 -6.56 -11.77
CA ASN A 73 6.65 -6.82 -10.64
C ASN A 73 7.41 -7.48 -9.47
N GLY A 74 6.96 -7.22 -8.24
CA GLY A 74 7.40 -7.99 -7.10
C GLY A 74 6.72 -9.37 -7.06
N SER A 75 7.38 -10.34 -6.45
CA SER A 75 6.90 -11.72 -6.32
C SER A 75 6.01 -11.92 -5.07
N ARG A 76 6.25 -11.14 -4.03
CA ARG A 76 5.52 -11.17 -2.75
C ARG A 76 5.49 -9.80 -2.10
N ALA A 77 4.53 -9.60 -1.19
CA ALA A 77 4.40 -8.35 -0.46
C ALA A 77 5.69 -8.00 0.28
N GLY A 78 6.11 -6.73 0.16
CA GLY A 78 7.32 -6.20 0.78
C GLY A 78 8.64 -6.60 0.12
N ASP A 79 8.61 -7.25 -1.05
CA ASP A 79 9.80 -7.31 -1.91
C ASP A 79 10.35 -5.89 -2.10
N GLN A 80 11.67 -5.73 -2.11
CA GLN A 80 12.33 -4.43 -2.19
C GLN A 80 13.01 -4.24 -3.55
N ARG A 81 12.96 -3.01 -4.06
CA ARG A 81 13.65 -2.56 -5.27
C ARG A 81 14.10 -1.12 -5.07
N GLU A 82 15.12 -0.70 -5.80
CA GLU A 82 15.48 0.71 -5.92
C GLU A 82 15.35 1.13 -7.39
N VAL A 83 14.76 2.31 -7.63
CA VAL A 83 14.62 2.91 -8.97
C VAL A 83 14.90 4.41 -8.85
N ALA A 84 15.86 4.91 -9.62
CA ALA A 84 16.32 6.30 -9.57
C ALA A 84 16.70 6.76 -8.15
N ASN A 85 17.36 5.87 -7.38
CA ASN A 85 17.69 6.02 -5.96
C ASN A 85 16.49 6.12 -4.99
N ILE A 86 15.28 5.79 -5.44
CA ILE A 86 14.11 5.69 -4.55
C ILE A 86 13.95 4.24 -4.09
N PRO A 87 14.09 3.93 -2.79
CA PRO A 87 13.80 2.60 -2.26
C PRO A 87 12.29 2.36 -2.24
N LEU A 88 11.87 1.20 -2.72
CA LEU A 88 10.48 0.82 -2.94
C LEU A 88 10.16 -0.54 -2.31
N CYS A 89 8.93 -0.71 -1.87
CA CYS A 89 8.36 -1.98 -1.40
C CYS A 89 7.17 -2.40 -2.27
N TRP A 90 7.09 -3.68 -2.63
CA TRP A 90 6.01 -4.22 -3.45
C TRP A 90 4.72 -4.36 -2.67
N CYS A 91 3.65 -3.80 -3.22
CA CYS A 91 2.27 -3.96 -2.77
C CYS A 91 1.53 -4.82 -3.81
N PRO A 92 1.21 -6.10 -3.51
CA PRO A 92 0.61 -7.00 -4.49
C PRO A 92 -0.86 -6.62 -4.76
N PRO A 93 -1.42 -6.98 -5.93
CA PRO A 93 -2.86 -6.86 -6.14
C PRO A 93 -3.63 -7.64 -5.06
N GLY A 94 -4.82 -7.16 -4.72
CA GLY A 94 -5.58 -7.77 -3.63
C GLY A 94 -6.89 -7.06 -3.32
N ARG A 95 -7.60 -7.60 -2.34
CA ARG A 95 -8.86 -7.06 -1.82
C ARG A 95 -8.70 -6.68 -0.35
N PHE A 96 -9.33 -5.59 0.05
CA PHE A 96 -9.37 -5.19 1.45
C PHE A 96 -10.63 -4.37 1.76
N LEU A 97 -10.95 -4.26 3.05
CA LEU A 97 -11.92 -3.28 3.54
C LEU A 97 -11.18 -1.96 3.81
N MET A 98 -11.52 -0.95 3.01
CA MET A 98 -11.06 0.41 3.20
C MET A 98 -11.99 1.15 4.15
N GLY A 99 -11.46 1.99 5.04
CA GLY A 99 -12.21 2.65 6.10
C GLY A 99 -12.16 1.89 7.44
N SER A 100 -12.89 2.38 8.44
CA SER A 100 -12.94 1.83 9.81
C SER A 100 -14.34 1.31 10.16
N PRO A 101 -14.43 0.22 10.93
CA PRO A 101 -15.70 -0.26 11.43
C PRO A 101 -16.29 0.75 12.43
N VAL A 102 -17.62 0.80 12.53
CA VAL A 102 -18.34 1.79 13.36
C VAL A 102 -17.99 1.77 14.87
N HIS A 103 -17.40 0.67 15.33
CA HIS A 103 -16.99 0.46 16.72
C HIS A 103 -15.48 0.67 16.93
N GLU A 104 -14.72 1.00 15.89
CA GLU A 104 -13.33 1.43 16.05
C GLU A 104 -13.31 2.75 16.84
N PRO A 105 -12.52 2.85 17.93
CA PRO A 105 -12.33 4.11 18.62
C PRO A 105 -11.87 5.21 17.64
N GLY A 106 -12.52 6.38 17.70
CA GLY A 106 -12.22 7.52 16.83
C GLY A 106 -12.82 7.44 15.43
N HIS A 107 -13.65 6.43 15.13
CA HIS A 107 -14.38 6.29 13.87
C HIS A 107 -15.13 7.56 13.49
N ARG A 108 -15.10 7.91 12.19
CA ARG A 108 -15.81 9.05 11.62
C ARG A 108 -16.69 8.60 10.46
N ALA A 109 -17.79 9.32 10.24
CA ALA A 109 -18.78 8.96 9.23
C ALA A 109 -18.23 8.95 7.78
N ASN A 110 -17.16 9.69 7.49
CA ASN A 110 -16.48 9.71 6.19
C ASN A 110 -15.45 8.57 6.01
N GLU A 111 -15.34 7.70 7.02
CA GLU A 111 -14.43 6.55 7.07
C GLU A 111 -15.23 5.21 7.08
N ALA A 112 -16.52 5.22 6.74
CA ALA A 112 -17.34 4.00 6.71
C ALA A 112 -16.77 2.96 5.74
N GLN A 113 -16.77 1.68 6.16
CA GLN A 113 -16.10 0.63 5.40
C GLN A 113 -16.73 0.34 4.04
N VAL A 114 -15.87 0.20 3.04
CA VAL A 114 -16.20 -0.24 1.69
C VAL A 114 -15.23 -1.32 1.23
N GLU A 115 -15.68 -2.22 0.36
CA GLU A 115 -14.79 -3.19 -0.28
C GLU A 115 -14.05 -2.53 -1.43
N VAL A 116 -12.72 -2.71 -1.47
CA VAL A 116 -11.88 -2.30 -2.59
C VAL A 116 -11.12 -3.51 -3.14
N THR A 117 -11.05 -3.60 -4.47
CA THR A 117 -10.17 -4.52 -5.19
C THR A 117 -9.13 -3.72 -5.96
N LEU A 118 -7.86 -3.95 -5.70
CA LEU A 118 -6.75 -3.46 -6.51
C LEU A 118 -6.31 -4.58 -7.45
N THR A 119 -6.55 -4.44 -8.76
CA THR A 119 -6.29 -5.53 -9.74
C THR A 119 -4.84 -5.59 -10.17
N LYS A 120 -4.10 -4.48 -10.02
CA LYS A 120 -2.68 -4.37 -10.34
C LYS A 120 -1.87 -4.10 -9.07
N GLY A 121 -0.74 -4.80 -8.94
CA GLY A 121 0.26 -4.48 -7.92
C GLY A 121 1.00 -3.19 -8.26
N PHE A 122 1.66 -2.62 -7.26
CA PHE A 122 2.44 -1.39 -7.40
C PHE A 122 3.62 -1.39 -6.44
N TRP A 123 4.65 -0.63 -6.78
CA TRP A 123 5.76 -0.36 -5.88
C TRP A 123 5.47 0.93 -5.13
N MET A 124 5.60 0.96 -3.81
CA MET A 124 5.44 2.17 -3.01
C MET A 124 6.76 2.58 -2.39
N GLY A 125 7.02 3.89 -2.32
CA GLY A 125 8.11 4.49 -1.56
C GLY A 125 8.19 3.87 -0.18
N LYS A 126 9.33 3.24 0.13
CA LYS A 126 9.62 2.66 1.45
C LYS A 126 9.46 3.69 2.57
N TYR A 127 9.75 4.93 2.22
CA TYR A 127 9.75 6.13 3.03
C TYR A 127 8.94 7.23 2.34
N GLU A 128 8.60 8.28 3.09
CA GLU A 128 8.26 9.59 2.52
C GLU A 128 9.41 10.09 1.62
N VAL A 129 9.10 10.97 0.66
CA VAL A 129 10.14 11.62 -0.14
C VAL A 129 10.99 12.49 0.78
N SER A 130 12.28 12.16 0.91
CA SER A 130 13.20 12.94 1.73
C SER A 130 13.69 14.20 1.03
N GLN A 131 14.21 15.15 1.81
CA GLN A 131 14.81 16.39 1.30
C GLN A 131 15.99 16.12 0.35
N ARG A 132 16.75 15.03 0.56
CA ARG A 132 17.79 14.58 -0.39
C ARG A 132 17.20 14.19 -1.75
N HIS A 133 16.13 13.40 -1.76
CA HIS A 133 15.48 12.99 -3.00
C HIS A 133 14.84 14.18 -3.70
N TRP A 134 14.18 15.07 -2.94
CA TRP A 134 13.70 16.34 -3.44
C TRP A 134 14.80 17.15 -4.12
N GLY A 135 15.92 17.40 -3.42
CA GLY A 135 17.05 18.18 -3.91
C GLY A 135 17.58 17.73 -5.27
N LYS A 136 17.65 16.40 -5.47
CA LYS A 136 18.14 15.81 -6.74
C LYS A 136 17.18 15.99 -7.92
N ILE A 137 15.87 16.08 -7.67
CA ILE A 137 14.84 16.05 -8.72
C ILE A 137 14.21 17.42 -8.97
N ALA A 138 13.92 18.15 -7.90
CA ALA A 138 13.17 19.40 -7.91
C ALA A 138 14.02 20.65 -7.56
N GLY A 139 15.20 20.47 -6.97
CA GLY A 139 16.10 21.55 -6.57
C GLY A 139 15.84 22.04 -5.14
N ASP A 140 15.78 23.35 -4.94
CA ASP A 140 15.60 23.94 -3.61
C ASP A 140 14.30 23.46 -2.92
N LEU A 141 14.31 23.42 -1.58
CA LEU A 141 13.14 23.03 -0.79
C LEU A 141 11.93 23.92 -1.10
N PRO A 142 10.71 23.36 -1.14
CA PRO A 142 9.52 24.13 -1.49
C PRO A 142 9.03 24.97 -0.31
N GLY A 143 8.33 26.06 -0.64
CA GLY A 143 7.66 26.89 0.37
C GLY A 143 8.61 27.59 1.34
N ILE A 144 8.12 27.83 2.56
CA ILE A 144 8.90 28.45 3.64
C ILE A 144 9.61 27.33 4.40
N VAL A 145 10.93 27.48 4.58
CA VAL A 145 11.76 26.58 5.39
C VAL A 145 11.64 26.99 6.86
N ASN A 146 10.77 26.33 7.61
CA ASN A 146 10.45 26.63 9.00
C ASN A 146 10.38 25.39 9.92
N ALA A 147 10.77 24.22 9.42
CA ALA A 147 10.87 22.96 10.16
C ALA A 147 12.24 22.30 9.94
N ASP A 148 12.40 21.04 10.34
CA ASP A 148 13.67 20.31 10.31
C ASP A 148 14.30 20.26 8.92
N VAL A 149 15.61 20.51 8.83
CA VAL A 149 16.36 20.48 7.58
C VAL A 149 17.46 19.43 7.65
N GLY A 150 17.53 18.58 6.64
CA GLY A 150 18.57 17.58 6.49
C GLY A 150 18.15 16.51 5.50
N ASP A 151 19.14 15.89 4.85
CA ASP A 151 18.95 14.96 3.75
C ASP A 151 17.89 13.86 3.97
N ASP A 152 17.86 13.31 5.19
CA ASP A 152 17.00 12.19 5.56
C ASP A 152 15.71 12.61 6.26
N PHE A 153 15.45 13.91 6.41
CA PHE A 153 14.13 14.39 6.81
C PHE A 153 13.16 14.33 5.62
N PRO A 154 11.87 14.09 5.86
CA PRO A 154 10.84 14.22 4.83
C PRO A 154 10.80 15.66 4.27
N VAL A 155 10.43 15.77 3.00
CA VAL A 155 10.14 17.07 2.38
C VAL A 155 8.75 17.54 2.80
N TYR A 156 8.69 18.72 3.41
CA TYR A 156 7.45 19.37 3.85
C TYR A 156 7.14 20.63 3.05
N SER A 157 6.04 21.32 3.38
CA SER A 157 5.64 22.57 2.73
C SER A 157 5.45 22.43 1.21
N VAL A 158 5.20 21.22 0.75
CA VAL A 158 4.99 20.88 -0.66
C VAL A 158 3.50 20.90 -1.00
N SER A 159 3.16 21.53 -2.12
CA SER A 159 1.79 21.61 -2.62
C SER A 159 1.53 20.42 -3.53
N PHE A 160 0.25 20.10 -3.73
CA PHE A 160 -0.12 18.98 -4.57
C PHE A 160 0.45 19.08 -6.01
N PRO A 161 0.37 20.24 -6.72
CA PRO A 161 0.94 20.36 -8.07
C PRO A 161 2.46 20.16 -8.12
N GLU A 162 3.16 20.52 -7.05
CA GLU A 162 4.60 20.32 -6.94
C GLU A 162 4.98 18.87 -6.70
N ALA A 163 4.24 18.16 -5.83
CA ALA A 163 4.41 16.72 -5.63
C ALA A 163 4.15 15.94 -6.94
N GLU A 164 3.11 16.32 -7.68
CA GLU A 164 2.83 15.79 -9.02
C GLU A 164 3.94 16.12 -10.03
N LYS A 165 4.51 17.34 -9.97
CA LYS A 165 5.65 17.73 -10.82
C LYS A 165 6.89 16.90 -10.51
N PHE A 166 7.19 16.70 -9.22
CA PHE A 166 8.27 15.82 -8.78
C PHE A 166 8.10 14.41 -9.35
N CYS A 167 6.89 13.84 -9.27
CA CYS A 167 6.60 12.51 -9.82
C CYS A 167 6.89 12.45 -11.34
N ARG A 168 6.43 13.44 -12.12
CA ARG A 168 6.72 13.51 -13.57
C ARG A 168 8.21 13.61 -13.87
N GLN A 169 8.95 14.42 -13.12
CA GLN A 169 10.40 14.56 -13.30
C GLN A 169 11.15 13.27 -12.94
N LEU A 170 10.72 12.60 -11.87
CA LEU A 170 11.26 11.31 -11.45
C LEU A 170 10.99 10.22 -12.52
N THR A 171 9.78 10.15 -13.08
CA THR A 171 9.45 9.27 -14.20
C THR A 171 10.38 9.49 -15.38
N ALA A 172 10.54 10.75 -15.83
CA ALA A 172 11.41 11.08 -16.95
C ALA A 172 12.88 10.71 -16.68
N LEU A 173 13.37 10.92 -15.46
CA LEU A 173 14.71 10.53 -15.05
C LEU A 173 14.90 9.00 -15.12
N ALA A 174 13.96 8.25 -14.53
CA ALA A 174 14.06 6.79 -14.44
C ALA A 174 13.87 6.10 -15.79
N HIS A 175 13.06 6.68 -16.70
CA HIS A 175 13.00 6.24 -18.10
C HIS A 175 14.31 6.53 -18.84
N LYS A 176 14.90 7.71 -18.63
CA LYS A 176 16.19 8.06 -19.25
C LYS A 176 17.32 7.14 -18.81
N SER A 177 17.31 6.67 -17.56
CA SER A 177 18.28 5.68 -17.07
C SER A 177 17.87 4.22 -17.33
N SER A 178 16.71 3.97 -17.94
CA SER A 178 16.14 2.63 -18.18
C SER A 178 15.92 1.79 -16.91
N GLU A 179 15.86 2.43 -15.73
CA GLU A 179 15.55 1.78 -14.45
C GLU A 179 14.05 1.55 -14.25
N LEU A 180 13.22 2.36 -14.93
CA LEU A 180 11.77 2.23 -14.95
C LEU A 180 11.32 1.75 -16.34
N PRO A 181 10.50 0.69 -16.45
CA PRO A 181 9.96 0.27 -17.75
C PRO A 181 9.07 1.36 -18.37
N ALA A 182 8.98 1.36 -19.71
CA ALA A 182 8.30 2.42 -20.46
C ALA A 182 6.79 2.52 -20.17
N ASP A 183 6.15 1.41 -19.78
CA ASP A 183 4.74 1.34 -19.41
C ASP A 183 4.49 1.62 -17.91
N TRP A 184 5.53 1.97 -17.15
CA TRP A 184 5.42 2.36 -15.75
C TRP A 184 5.69 3.85 -15.56
N GLU A 185 5.05 4.43 -14.55
CA GLU A 185 5.26 5.82 -14.14
C GLU A 185 5.36 5.94 -12.62
N PHE A 186 6.11 6.93 -12.15
CA PHE A 186 5.97 7.45 -10.80
C PHE A 186 4.80 8.43 -10.72
N ARG A 187 3.98 8.26 -9.68
CA ARG A 187 2.85 9.14 -9.34
C ARG A 187 2.57 9.14 -7.84
N LEU A 188 1.70 10.02 -7.39
CA LEU A 188 1.11 9.92 -6.06
C LEU A 188 0.21 8.67 -5.97
N PRO A 189 0.13 8.01 -4.80
CA PRO A 189 -0.79 6.89 -4.59
C PRO A 189 -2.24 7.37 -4.72
N THR A 190 -3.12 6.48 -5.18
CA THR A 190 -4.54 6.67 -4.86
C THR A 190 -4.74 6.51 -3.36
N GLU A 191 -5.80 7.10 -2.83
CA GLU A 191 -6.14 6.96 -1.44
C GLU A 191 -6.33 5.49 -1.03
N ALA A 192 -6.93 4.70 -1.93
CA ALA A 192 -7.08 3.26 -1.74
C ALA A 192 -5.73 2.53 -1.74
N GLN A 193 -4.82 2.87 -2.66
CA GLN A 193 -3.46 2.32 -2.67
C GLN A 193 -2.72 2.66 -1.38
N TRP A 194 -2.85 3.90 -0.89
CA TRP A 194 -2.24 4.35 0.35
C TRP A 194 -2.75 3.55 1.56
N GLU A 195 -4.07 3.42 1.75
CA GLU A 195 -4.61 2.70 2.91
C GLU A 195 -4.31 1.20 2.85
N TYR A 196 -4.39 0.59 1.67
CA TYR A 196 -4.04 -0.81 1.46
C TYR A 196 -2.59 -1.09 1.90
N ALA A 197 -1.67 -0.23 1.45
CA ALA A 197 -0.26 -0.31 1.81
C ALA A 197 0.01 0.01 3.28
N CYS A 198 -0.67 1.00 3.86
CA CYS A 198 -0.60 1.35 5.28
C CYS A 198 -0.98 0.16 6.15
N ARG A 199 -2.11 -0.49 5.83
CA ARG A 199 -2.64 -1.65 6.55
C ARG A 199 -1.75 -2.87 6.42
N ALA A 200 -1.18 -3.10 5.24
CA ALA A 200 -0.33 -4.27 4.95
C ALA A 200 -0.96 -5.61 5.39
N GLY A 201 -2.27 -5.74 5.19
CA GLY A 201 -3.08 -6.91 5.59
C GLY A 201 -3.73 -6.81 6.98
N SER A 202 -3.42 -5.79 7.78
CA SER A 202 -4.08 -5.58 9.08
C SER A 202 -5.50 -5.01 8.95
N THR A 203 -6.39 -5.48 9.83
CA THR A 203 -7.76 -4.97 9.97
C THR A 203 -7.94 -4.08 11.21
N THR A 204 -6.87 -3.78 11.94
CA THR A 204 -6.91 -2.92 13.14
C THR A 204 -6.76 -1.44 12.78
N ALA A 205 -6.86 -0.58 13.79
CA ALA A 205 -6.71 0.87 13.64
C ALA A 205 -5.32 1.29 13.13
N PHE A 206 -4.27 0.56 13.53
CA PHE A 206 -2.90 0.71 13.05
C PHE A 206 -2.38 -0.62 12.51
N SER A 207 -1.35 -0.61 11.67
CA SER A 207 -0.68 -1.84 11.20
C SER A 207 -0.03 -2.65 12.34
N TYR A 208 0.19 -2.01 13.49
CA TYR A 208 0.76 -2.60 14.71
C TYR A 208 -0.30 -3.04 15.74
N GLY A 209 -1.59 -2.98 15.40
CA GLY A 209 -2.70 -3.30 16.31
C GLY A 209 -3.55 -2.08 16.66
N MET A 210 -3.99 -1.99 17.91
CA MET A 210 -4.94 -0.97 18.38
C MET A 210 -4.30 0.24 19.05
N ILE A 211 -2.99 0.19 19.32
CA ILE A 211 -2.27 1.17 20.12
C ILE A 211 -1.07 1.68 19.33
N LEU A 212 -0.98 3.01 19.22
CA LEU A 212 0.21 3.70 18.73
C LEU A 212 1.00 4.26 19.92
N ASN A 213 2.33 4.15 19.85
CA ASN A 213 3.25 4.75 20.81
C ASN A 213 4.46 5.32 20.08
N GLU A 214 5.24 6.14 20.77
CA GLU A 214 6.37 6.89 20.24
C GLU A 214 7.53 6.02 19.73
N LYS A 215 7.58 4.72 20.07
CA LYS A 215 8.58 3.79 19.53
C LYS A 215 8.24 3.33 18.12
N ILE A 216 6.97 3.42 17.73
CA ILE A 216 6.46 2.88 16.46
C ILE A 216 5.95 3.96 15.51
N ALA A 217 5.80 5.21 15.97
CA ALA A 217 5.49 6.35 15.12
C ALA A 217 5.80 7.69 15.79
N ARG A 218 5.93 8.75 14.97
CA ARG A 218 6.07 10.14 15.40
C ARG A 218 4.73 10.88 15.34
N PHE A 219 4.23 11.31 16.50
CA PHE A 219 2.99 12.09 16.65
C PHE A 219 3.06 13.02 17.86
N GLY A 220 2.12 13.96 17.95
CA GLY A 220 2.13 15.04 18.93
C GLY A 220 1.57 14.63 20.28
N MET A 221 0.39 13.99 20.32
CA MET A 221 -0.26 13.60 21.58
C MET A 221 -0.78 12.15 21.57
N PRO A 222 -0.72 11.43 22.71
CA PRO A 222 -1.18 10.05 22.82
C PRO A 222 -2.70 9.89 22.61
N TYR A 223 -3.11 8.67 22.26
CA TYR A 223 -4.50 8.29 22.03
C TYR A 223 -4.92 7.14 22.95
N ASN A 224 -6.17 7.15 23.43
CA ASN A 224 -6.75 6.05 24.22
C ASN A 224 -5.95 5.65 25.48
N GLY A 225 -5.43 6.62 26.22
CA GLY A 225 -4.78 6.40 27.52
C GLY A 225 -3.40 5.76 27.47
N THR A 226 -2.73 5.77 26.31
CA THR A 226 -1.37 5.25 26.18
C THR A 226 -0.37 6.09 27.00
N PRO A 227 0.64 5.46 27.64
CA PRO A 227 1.64 6.19 28.42
C PRO A 227 2.34 7.26 27.58
N THR A 228 2.52 8.44 28.18
CA THR A 228 3.16 9.59 27.53
C THR A 228 4.63 9.31 27.22
N GLY A 229 4.99 9.27 25.94
CA GLY A 229 6.29 9.75 25.48
C GLY A 229 6.33 11.28 25.46
N VAL A 230 7.51 11.88 25.31
CA VAL A 230 7.63 13.33 25.03
C VAL A 230 6.91 13.60 23.71
N PRO A 231 5.91 14.50 23.66
CA PRO A 231 5.30 14.96 22.42
C PRO A 231 6.35 15.23 21.35
N GLY A 232 6.16 14.72 20.14
CA GLY A 232 7.01 15.10 19.01
C GLY A 232 6.88 16.61 18.77
N SER A 233 7.96 17.36 18.92
CA SER A 233 7.98 18.81 18.65
C SER A 233 8.40 19.14 17.21
N ALA A 234 8.67 18.12 16.40
CA ALA A 234 9.30 18.19 15.08
C ALA A 234 9.11 16.87 14.33
N SER A 235 9.43 16.81 13.04
CA SER A 235 9.45 15.55 12.30
C SER A 235 10.63 14.68 12.74
N SER A 236 10.72 13.46 12.21
CA SER A 236 11.87 12.57 12.37
C SER A 236 12.45 12.24 11.00
N GLN A 237 13.70 11.81 10.97
CA GLN A 237 14.28 11.25 9.75
C GLN A 237 13.41 10.07 9.28
N VAL A 238 13.21 9.97 7.98
CA VAL A 238 12.42 8.89 7.39
C VAL A 238 13.02 7.53 7.77
N GLY A 239 12.17 6.56 8.10
CA GLY A 239 12.58 5.23 8.52
C GLY A 239 13.03 5.11 9.99
N SER A 240 12.90 6.18 10.79
CA SER A 240 13.27 6.14 12.22
C SER A 240 12.37 5.21 13.06
N HIS A 241 11.17 4.93 12.59
CA HIS A 241 10.19 4.09 13.28
C HIS A 241 10.07 2.73 12.62
N ALA A 242 9.43 1.78 13.33
CA ALA A 242 9.18 0.45 12.81
C ALA A 242 8.49 0.50 11.44
N ALA A 243 8.79 -0.51 10.61
CA ALA A 243 8.07 -0.75 9.37
C ALA A 243 6.86 -1.66 9.60
N ASN A 244 5.82 -1.51 8.78
CA ASN A 244 4.72 -2.47 8.76
C ASN A 244 5.16 -3.82 8.15
N SER A 245 4.25 -4.78 8.07
CA SER A 245 4.52 -6.14 7.55
C SER A 245 5.00 -6.18 6.09
N TRP A 246 4.89 -5.09 5.33
CA TRP A 246 5.41 -4.97 3.96
C TRP A 246 6.68 -4.13 3.86
N GLY A 247 7.27 -3.72 4.99
CA GLY A 247 8.52 -2.97 5.02
C GLY A 247 8.36 -1.46 4.78
N LEU A 248 7.14 -0.93 4.77
CA LEU A 248 6.87 0.49 4.65
C LEU A 248 6.97 1.17 6.02
N HIS A 249 7.71 2.27 6.08
CA HIS A 249 7.91 3.05 7.30
C HIS A 249 7.03 4.30 7.32
N ASP A 250 6.85 4.83 8.53
CA ASP A 250 6.20 6.12 8.81
C ASP A 250 4.73 6.22 8.32
N MET A 251 4.07 5.09 8.04
CA MET A 251 2.67 5.05 7.60
C MET A 251 1.63 5.52 8.65
N HIS A 252 2.09 5.90 9.85
CA HIS A 252 1.25 6.24 11.01
C HIS A 252 1.77 7.48 11.74
N GLY A 253 2.26 8.48 11.03
CA GLY A 253 2.73 9.74 11.61
C GLY A 253 3.85 10.34 10.75
N ASN A 254 4.72 11.12 11.39
CA ASN A 254 5.75 11.93 10.73
C ASN A 254 5.15 13.06 9.88
N GLU A 255 4.69 12.81 8.66
CA GLU A 255 3.99 13.80 7.86
C GLU A 255 2.66 13.30 7.28
N TRP A 256 1.73 14.24 7.09
CA TRP A 256 0.60 13.97 6.22
C TRP A 256 1.09 13.79 4.80
N GLU A 257 0.55 12.80 4.10
CA GLU A 257 0.98 12.48 2.75
C GLU A 257 -0.11 12.75 1.73
N TRP A 258 0.21 13.54 0.70
CA TRP A 258 -0.68 13.75 -0.43
C TRP A 258 -1.04 12.44 -1.13
N CYS A 259 -2.33 12.26 -1.40
CA CYS A 259 -2.86 11.26 -2.32
C CYS A 259 -3.41 11.95 -3.59
N ARG A 260 -3.44 11.24 -4.71
CA ARG A 260 -3.85 11.82 -6.00
C ARG A 260 -5.34 12.15 -6.08
N ASP A 261 -6.16 11.49 -5.28
CA ASP A 261 -7.62 11.62 -5.31
C ASP A 261 -8.09 13.02 -4.90
N TRP A 262 -9.09 13.54 -5.61
CA TRP A 262 -9.94 14.57 -5.01
C TRP A 262 -10.69 13.97 -3.81
N TYR A 263 -10.86 14.77 -2.77
CA TYR A 263 -11.58 14.31 -1.59
C TYR A 263 -13.08 14.20 -1.86
N HIS A 264 -13.63 13.00 -1.68
CA HIS A 264 -15.06 12.76 -1.62
C HIS A 264 -15.51 12.50 -0.17
N ALA A 265 -16.71 12.98 0.17
CA ALA A 265 -17.26 12.87 1.52
C ALA A 265 -17.45 11.41 1.98
N GLN A 266 -17.61 10.49 1.04
CA GLN A 266 -17.72 9.06 1.28
C GLN A 266 -16.68 8.33 0.45
N LEU A 267 -16.26 7.16 0.94
CA LEU A 267 -15.35 6.29 0.19
C LEU A 267 -16.10 5.65 -0.99
N PRO A 268 -15.51 5.64 -2.21
CA PRO A 268 -16.21 5.10 -3.39
C PRO A 268 -16.29 3.56 -3.38
N GLY A 269 -15.30 2.89 -2.78
CA GLY A 269 -15.16 1.43 -2.89
C GLY A 269 -14.88 0.98 -4.34
N GLY A 270 -15.09 -0.30 -4.60
CA GLY A 270 -15.09 -0.86 -5.96
C GLY A 270 -13.72 -1.34 -6.45
N VAL A 271 -13.56 -1.35 -7.78
CA VAL A 271 -12.37 -1.89 -8.46
C VAL A 271 -11.49 -0.74 -8.93
N ASP A 272 -10.22 -0.75 -8.49
CA ASP A 272 -9.19 0.25 -8.80
C ASP A 272 -9.69 1.71 -8.70
N PRO A 273 -10.26 2.15 -7.55
CA PRO A 273 -10.74 3.51 -7.41
C PRO A 273 -9.59 4.51 -7.58
N ASP A 274 -9.76 5.43 -8.54
CA ASP A 274 -8.88 6.55 -8.82
C ASP A 274 -9.74 7.79 -9.13
N LEU A 275 -9.80 8.72 -8.18
CA LEU A 275 -10.61 9.93 -8.27
C LEU A 275 -9.78 11.15 -8.72
N PHE A 276 -8.70 10.95 -9.46
CA PHE A 276 -7.86 12.04 -9.92
C PHE A 276 -8.62 13.05 -10.81
N HIS A 277 -9.52 12.56 -11.66
CA HIS A 277 -10.34 13.35 -12.59
C HIS A 277 -11.78 13.60 -12.13
N ASP A 278 -12.21 12.93 -11.06
CA ASP A 278 -13.55 13.09 -10.51
C ASP A 278 -13.55 14.15 -9.41
N LYS A 279 -14.00 15.36 -9.76
CA LYS A 279 -13.95 16.51 -8.85
C LYS A 279 -14.80 16.20 -7.61
N GLY A 280 -14.14 16.23 -6.46
CA GLY A 280 -14.71 15.77 -5.19
C GLY A 280 -15.80 16.65 -4.60
N THR A 281 -16.11 16.40 -3.32
CA THR A 281 -17.09 17.20 -2.59
C THR A 281 -16.54 18.61 -2.32
N PRO A 282 -17.28 19.69 -2.66
CA PRO A 282 -16.82 21.05 -2.37
C PRO A 282 -16.72 21.29 -0.86
N ASN A 283 -15.75 22.09 -0.47
CA ASN A 283 -15.63 22.68 0.86
C ASN A 283 -16.77 23.70 1.10
N GLY A 284 -16.95 24.12 2.36
CA GLY A 284 -17.98 25.09 2.73
C GLY A 284 -17.85 26.46 2.05
N ASP A 285 -16.65 26.80 1.58
CA ASP A 285 -16.35 28.02 0.81
C ASP A 285 -16.36 27.81 -0.72
N GLY A 286 -16.78 26.63 -1.18
CA GLY A 286 -16.83 26.28 -2.60
C GLY A 286 -15.49 25.85 -3.22
N THR A 287 -14.41 25.82 -2.43
CA THR A 287 -13.11 25.28 -2.88
C THR A 287 -13.13 23.74 -2.90
N PHE A 288 -12.07 23.12 -3.43
CA PHE A 288 -11.93 21.66 -3.50
C PHE A 288 -10.58 21.26 -2.95
N SER A 289 -10.51 20.08 -2.35
CA SER A 289 -9.32 19.60 -1.67
C SER A 289 -8.90 18.23 -2.18
N ARG A 290 -7.59 17.97 -2.18
CA ARG A 290 -7.04 16.62 -2.39
C ARG A 290 -6.98 15.88 -1.05
N VAL A 291 -6.96 14.57 -1.12
CA VAL A 291 -6.83 13.71 0.06
C VAL A 291 -5.41 13.81 0.63
N ARG A 292 -5.30 13.78 1.97
CA ARG A 292 -4.05 13.49 2.69
C ARG A 292 -4.26 12.43 3.77
N ARG A 293 -3.25 11.59 3.99
CA ARG A 293 -3.30 10.40 4.86
C ARG A 293 -2.08 10.31 5.80
N GLY A 294 -2.15 9.47 6.85
CA GLY A 294 -1.00 9.13 7.70
C GLY A 294 -0.96 9.78 9.09
N GLY A 295 -1.52 10.97 9.25
CA GLY A 295 -1.24 11.80 10.43
C GLY A 295 0.13 12.46 10.33
N ALA A 296 0.48 13.32 11.27
CA ALA A 296 1.77 14.00 11.27
C ALA A 296 2.34 14.13 12.69
N TRP A 297 3.59 14.59 12.78
CA TRP A 297 4.33 14.75 14.03
C TRP A 297 3.65 15.65 15.06
N VAL A 298 2.80 16.58 14.61
CA VAL A 298 2.06 17.52 15.46
C VAL A 298 0.68 17.00 15.89
N GLU A 299 0.20 15.91 15.26
CA GLU A 299 -1.17 15.45 15.41
C GLU A 299 -1.37 14.52 16.59
N ASN A 300 -2.61 14.40 17.08
CA ASN A 300 -2.96 13.33 18.01
C ASN A 300 -2.85 11.97 17.31
N ALA A 301 -2.41 10.92 18.02
CA ALA A 301 -2.30 9.56 17.47
C ALA A 301 -3.62 9.00 16.89
N GLU A 302 -4.78 9.55 17.27
CA GLU A 302 -6.07 9.24 16.62
C GLU A 302 -6.05 9.54 15.12
N PHE A 303 -5.39 10.64 14.71
CA PHE A 303 -5.28 11.05 13.32
C PHE A 303 -4.31 10.19 12.51
N CYS A 304 -3.52 9.36 13.19
CA CYS A 304 -2.56 8.44 12.57
C CYS A 304 -3.15 7.05 12.26
N ARG A 305 -4.43 6.79 12.56
CA ARG A 305 -5.08 5.50 12.22
C ARG A 305 -5.07 5.31 10.69
N SER A 306 -4.97 4.05 10.24
CA SER A 306 -5.01 3.68 8.82
C SER A 306 -6.22 4.26 8.08
N ALA A 307 -7.37 4.32 8.76
CA ALA A 307 -8.62 4.76 8.17
C ALA A 307 -8.81 6.28 8.14
N VAL A 308 -7.95 7.07 8.82
CA VAL A 308 -8.15 8.52 8.87
C VAL A 308 -7.91 9.14 7.51
N ARG A 309 -8.87 9.96 7.11
CA ARG A 309 -8.87 10.69 5.84
C ARG A 309 -9.09 12.15 6.13
N LEU A 310 -8.09 12.98 5.84
CA LEU A 310 -8.26 14.43 5.82
C LEU A 310 -8.07 14.95 4.41
N ARG A 311 -8.35 16.24 4.25
CA ARG A 311 -8.24 16.94 2.98
C ARG A 311 -7.51 18.26 3.17
N TYR A 312 -6.91 18.74 2.10
CA TYR A 312 -6.26 20.05 2.09
C TYR A 312 -6.32 20.64 0.67
N GLU A 313 -6.42 21.96 0.57
CA GLU A 313 -6.51 22.61 -0.73
C GLU A 313 -5.19 22.44 -1.50
N PRO A 314 -5.24 22.04 -2.78
CA PRO A 314 -4.06 21.55 -3.51
C PRO A 314 -2.96 22.60 -3.66
N GLU A 315 -3.29 23.89 -3.70
CA GLU A 315 -2.32 24.99 -3.86
C GLU A 315 -1.69 25.43 -2.53
N ARG A 316 -2.21 24.95 -1.40
CA ARG A 316 -1.70 25.32 -0.08
C ARG A 316 -0.53 24.44 0.32
N ARG A 317 0.19 24.90 1.35
CA ARG A 317 1.39 24.31 1.92
C ARG A 317 1.24 24.26 3.43
N ALA A 318 1.80 23.22 4.04
CA ALA A 318 1.99 23.19 5.48
C ALA A 318 3.27 22.43 5.83
N ASP A 319 3.87 22.80 6.95
CA ASP A 319 5.12 22.26 7.50
C ASP A 319 5.05 20.82 8.04
N HIS A 320 3.90 20.20 7.87
CA HIS A 320 3.60 18.83 8.30
C HIS A 320 2.85 18.07 7.19
N ILE A 321 2.98 18.53 5.94
CA ILE A 321 2.47 17.86 4.74
C ILE A 321 3.61 17.64 3.75
N GLY A 322 3.85 16.37 3.45
CA GLY A 322 4.76 15.85 2.44
C GLY A 322 4.04 14.88 1.51
N PHE A 323 4.76 13.88 1.03
CA PHE A 323 4.22 12.81 0.20
C PHE A 323 5.18 11.63 0.09
N ARG A 324 4.65 10.48 -0.32
CA ARG A 324 5.43 9.37 -0.89
C ARG A 324 4.96 9.08 -2.31
N VAL A 325 5.84 8.44 -3.07
CA VAL A 325 5.55 8.07 -4.47
C VAL A 325 5.16 6.60 -4.58
N ILE A 326 4.47 6.26 -5.66
CA ILE A 326 4.39 4.88 -6.15
C ILE A 326 4.94 4.80 -7.56
N ALA A 327 5.53 3.66 -7.94
CA ALA A 327 5.68 3.27 -9.33
C ALA A 327 4.52 2.34 -9.70
N PHE A 328 3.78 2.70 -10.74
CA PHE A 328 2.57 2.00 -11.16
C PHE A 328 2.54 1.81 -12.68
N ARG A 329 1.88 0.76 -13.14
CA ARG A 329 1.52 0.55 -14.54
C ARG A 329 0.05 0.92 -14.76
N PRO A 330 -0.25 2.12 -15.30
CA PRO A 330 -1.61 2.63 -15.51
C PRO A 330 -2.58 1.63 -16.13
#